data_AF-A0A2D6A7D4-F1
#
_entry.id   AF-A0A2D6A7D4-F1
#
_cell.length_a   1.000
_cell.length_b   1.000
_cell.length_c   1.000
_cell.angle_alpha   90.00
_cell.angle_beta   90.00
_cell.angle_gamma   90.00
#
_symmetry.space_group_name_H-M   'P 1'
#
loop_
_entity.id
_entity.type
_entity.pdbx_description
1 polymer ?
#
loop_
_entity_poly.entity_id
_entity_poly.type
_entity_poly.pdbx_seq_one_letter_code
_entity_poly.pdbx_strand_id
1 'polypeptide(L)'
;MNRLGPLALSVLLGALPSCAIVEYTDLLVDDRSRTPFVTQPASVGGIVGFTLGIPLDLVALPVTYVVYATQKDQEEEGVDPLSTLFFPSFVLWRAGVVTIGAPLDLLEFIFYRTWRDPPARTRPEYDRDEVRKARQERG
;
A
#
# COMPACT_ATOMS: atom_id res chain seq x y z
N MET A 1 35.66 15.74 -5.51
CA MET A 1 34.48 16.39 -4.89
C MET A 1 33.30 15.44 -5.01
N ASN A 2 33.08 14.57 -4.02
CA ASN A 2 32.05 13.52 -4.05
C ASN A 2 30.80 13.99 -3.29
N ARG A 3 29.94 14.80 -3.94
CA ARG A 3 28.65 15.23 -3.35
C ARG A 3 27.48 14.26 -3.65
N LEU A 4 27.75 13.15 -4.34
CA LEU A 4 26.73 12.14 -4.69
C LEU A 4 26.42 11.16 -3.55
N GLY A 5 27.31 11.01 -2.57
CA GLY A 5 27.14 10.09 -1.43
C GLY A 5 25.91 10.35 -0.55
N PRO A 6 25.63 11.60 -0.09
CA PRO A 6 24.48 11.85 0.78
C PRO A 6 23.14 11.71 0.04
N LEU A 7 23.06 12.07 -1.24
CA LEU A 7 21.82 11.93 -2.02
C LEU A 7 21.45 10.47 -2.27
N ALA A 8 22.43 9.65 -2.66
CA ALA A 8 22.20 8.21 -2.85
C ALA A 8 21.80 7.52 -1.54
N LEU A 9 22.39 7.93 -0.41
CA LEU A 9 22.05 7.40 0.91
C LEU A 9 20.64 7.81 1.36
N SER A 10 20.22 9.06 1.12
CA SER A 10 18.86 9.53 1.41
C SER A 10 17.79 8.79 0.59
N VAL A 11 18.07 8.50 -0.68
CA VAL A 11 17.16 7.73 -1.54
C VAL A 11 17.07 6.28 -1.05
N LEU A 12 18.18 5.66 -0.65
CA LEU A 12 18.19 4.30 -0.10
C LEU A 12 17.46 4.20 1.25
N LEU A 13 17.64 5.17 2.15
CA LEU A 13 16.92 5.22 3.42
C LEU A 13 15.43 5.55 3.27
N GLY A 14 15.04 6.31 2.24
CA GLY A 14 13.64 6.59 1.92
C GLY A 14 12.92 5.44 1.20
N ALA A 15 13.66 4.62 0.43
CA ALA A 15 13.09 3.50 -0.34
C ALA A 15 12.83 2.23 0.47
N LEU A 16 13.52 2.02 1.60
CA LEU A 16 13.27 0.86 2.47
C LEU A 16 11.89 0.88 3.17
N PRO A 17 11.43 2.01 3.76
CA PRO A 17 10.12 2.04 4.40
C PRO A 17 8.95 2.07 3.42
N SER A 18 9.15 2.45 2.16
CA SER A 18 8.04 2.59 1.20
C SER A 18 7.39 1.24 0.88
N CYS A 19 8.17 0.18 0.67
CA CYS A 19 7.63 -1.17 0.46
C CYS A 19 6.85 -1.67 1.68
N ALA A 20 7.40 -1.47 2.88
CA ALA A 20 6.75 -1.88 4.12
C ALA A 20 5.44 -1.11 4.35
N ILE A 21 5.37 0.18 3.99
CA ILE A 21 4.15 0.99 4.09
C ILE A 21 3.10 0.51 3.08
N VAL A 22 3.51 0.19 1.85
CA VAL A 22 2.59 -0.35 0.83
C VAL A 22 2.01 -1.68 1.28
N GLU A 23 2.84 -2.61 1.74
CA GLU A 23 2.37 -3.89 2.26
C GLU A 23 1.48 -3.72 3.49
N TYR A 24 1.85 -2.83 4.42
CA TYR A 24 1.05 -2.57 5.62
C TYR A 24 -0.32 -1.97 5.30
N THR A 25 -0.38 -1.04 4.35
CA THR A 25 -1.66 -0.47 3.90
C THR A 25 -2.52 -1.48 3.15
N ASP A 26 -1.93 -2.41 2.39
CA ASP A 26 -2.66 -3.54 1.81
C ASP A 26 -3.27 -4.40 2.91
N LEU A 27 -2.50 -4.72 3.97
CA LEU A 27 -2.99 -5.49 5.10
C LEU A 27 -4.13 -4.79 5.86
N LEU A 28 -4.12 -3.46 5.95
CA LEU A 28 -5.20 -2.70 6.61
C LEU A 28 -6.53 -2.76 5.86
N VAL A 29 -6.50 -2.92 4.53
CA VAL A 29 -7.69 -2.98 3.67
C VAL A 29 -8.08 -4.43 3.35
N ASP A 30 -7.22 -5.40 3.64
CA ASP A 30 -7.46 -6.82 3.45
C ASP A 30 -8.41 -7.38 4.53
N ASP A 31 -9.61 -7.77 4.11
CA ASP A 31 -10.65 -8.36 4.96
C ASP A 31 -10.30 -9.76 5.47
N ARG A 32 -9.30 -10.42 4.87
CA ARG A 32 -8.82 -11.74 5.29
C ARG A 32 -7.88 -11.66 6.50
N SER A 33 -7.16 -10.55 6.64
CA SER A 33 -6.10 -10.38 7.65
C SER A 33 -6.49 -9.49 8.83
N ARG A 34 -7.56 -8.70 8.69
CA ARG A 34 -8.03 -7.72 9.69
C ARG A 34 -9.52 -7.82 9.93
N THR A 35 -9.97 -7.30 11.08
CA THR A 35 -11.39 -7.30 11.41
C THR A 35 -12.12 -6.20 10.63
N PRO A 36 -13.43 -6.37 10.36
CA PRO A 36 -14.23 -5.34 9.67
C PRO A 36 -14.17 -3.97 10.36
N PHE A 37 -13.92 -3.95 11.67
CA PHE A 37 -13.79 -2.74 12.48
C PHE A 37 -12.59 -1.87 12.06
N VAL A 38 -11.51 -2.46 11.57
CA VAL A 38 -10.34 -1.74 11.04
C VAL A 38 -10.47 -1.57 9.52
N THR A 39 -10.89 -2.62 8.82
CA THR A 39 -10.91 -2.67 7.36
C THR A 39 -11.88 -1.66 6.73
N GLN A 40 -13.11 -1.54 7.25
CA GLN A 40 -14.11 -0.62 6.71
C GLN A 40 -13.69 0.85 6.81
N PRO A 41 -13.32 1.38 7.99
CA PRO A 41 -12.88 2.77 8.10
C PRO A 41 -11.55 3.03 7.38
N ALA A 42 -10.63 2.05 7.33
CA ALA A 42 -9.41 2.17 6.52
C ALA A 42 -9.73 2.33 5.02
N SER A 43 -10.68 1.55 4.50
CA SER A 43 -11.15 1.64 3.11
C SER A 43 -11.78 3.00 2.81
N VAL A 44 -12.62 3.51 3.72
CA VAL A 44 -13.21 4.85 3.59
C VAL A 44 -12.13 5.93 3.57
N GLY A 45 -11.12 5.82 4.44
CA GLY A 45 -9.96 6.71 4.45
C GLY A 45 -9.21 6.71 3.11
N GLY A 46 -9.00 5.53 2.53
CA GLY A 46 -8.43 5.37 1.19
C GLY A 46 -9.25 6.10 0.11
N ILE A 47 -10.56 5.87 0.07
CA ILE A 47 -11.47 6.49 -0.91
C ILE A 47 -11.45 8.02 -0.81
N VAL A 48 -11.52 8.56 0.42
CA VAL A 48 -11.45 10.00 0.65
C VAL A 48 -10.09 10.55 0.20
N GLY A 49 -9.00 9.88 0.56
CA GLY A 49 -7.65 10.25 0.13
C GLY A 49 -7.53 10.31 -1.39
N PHE A 50 -7.95 9.26 -2.09
CA PHE A 50 -7.91 9.22 -3.55
C PHE A 50 -8.80 10.28 -4.21
N THR A 51 -10.00 10.51 -3.67
CA THR A 51 -10.90 11.55 -4.18
C THR A 51 -10.28 12.94 -4.07
N LEU A 52 -9.56 13.22 -2.97
CA LEU A 52 -8.78 14.45 -2.80
C LEU A 52 -7.51 14.48 -3.65
N GLY A 53 -7.00 13.32 -4.07
CA GLY A 53 -5.88 13.17 -4.98
C GLY A 53 -6.19 13.56 -6.42
N ILE A 54 -7.41 13.30 -6.91
CA ILE A 54 -7.81 13.62 -8.29
C ILE A 54 -7.51 15.09 -8.69
N PRO A 55 -7.90 16.12 -7.91
CA PRO A 55 -7.55 17.50 -8.27
C PRO A 55 -6.04 17.75 -8.23
N LEU A 56 -5.29 17.05 -7.38
CA LEU A 56 -3.84 17.14 -7.34
C LEU A 56 -3.20 16.48 -8.57
N ASP A 57 -3.74 15.36 -9.04
CA ASP A 57 -3.29 14.69 -10.27
C ASP A 57 -3.45 15.62 -11.48
N LEU A 58 -4.56 16.36 -11.58
CA LEU A 58 -4.76 17.31 -12.68
C LEU A 58 -3.70 18.41 -12.68
N VAL A 59 -3.28 18.88 -11.50
CA VAL A 59 -2.21 19.88 -11.35
C VAL A 59 -0.83 19.26 -11.59
N ALA A 60 -0.63 18.01 -11.20
CA ALA A 60 0.63 17.28 -11.36
C ALA A 60 0.81 16.68 -12.76
N LEU A 61 -0.25 16.61 -13.56
CA LEU A 61 -0.29 15.99 -14.89
C LEU A 61 0.84 16.46 -15.81
N PRO A 62 1.20 17.76 -15.90
CA PRO A 62 2.31 18.20 -16.74
C PRO A 62 3.65 17.58 -16.32
N VAL A 63 3.85 17.37 -15.02
CA VAL A 63 5.07 16.79 -14.46
C VAL A 63 5.07 15.28 -14.65
N THR A 64 3.98 14.60 -14.28
CA THR A 64 3.87 13.14 -14.41
C THR A 64 3.87 12.70 -15.87
N TYR A 65 3.34 13.51 -16.79
CA TYR A 65 3.40 13.26 -18.22
C TYR A 65 4.84 13.30 -18.77
N VAL A 66 5.66 14.27 -18.33
CA VAL A 66 7.07 14.33 -18.75
C VAL A 66 7.83 13.10 -18.26
N VAL A 67 7.60 12.66 -17.02
CA VAL A 67 8.19 11.44 -16.48
C VAL A 67 7.74 10.21 -17.30
N TYR A 68 6.43 10.08 -17.51
CA TYR A 68 5.87 9.00 -18.33
C TYR A 68 6.47 8.97 -19.74
N ALA A 69 6.59 10.12 -20.40
CA ALA A 69 7.16 10.21 -21.74
C ALA A 69 8.63 9.74 -21.79
N THR A 70 9.42 9.99 -20.73
CA THR A 70 10.81 9.50 -20.66
C THR A 70 10.92 8.00 -20.38
N GLN A 71 9.97 7.44 -19.64
CA GLN A 71 9.97 6.01 -19.25
C GLN A 71 9.39 5.12 -20.35
N LYS A 72 8.41 5.64 -21.12
CA LYS A 72 7.75 4.93 -22.21
C LYS A 72 8.73 4.37 -23.25
N ASP A 73 9.85 5.05 -23.46
CA ASP A 73 10.86 4.63 -24.45
C ASP A 73 11.87 3.61 -23.90
N GLN A 74 11.89 3.35 -22.59
CA GLN A 74 12.90 2.50 -21.93
C GLN A 74 12.41 1.11 -21.51
N GLU A 75 11.10 0.88 -21.34
CA GLU A 75 10.57 -0.42 -20.90
C GLU A 75 9.92 -1.19 -22.06
N GLU A 76 10.52 -2.33 -22.44
CA GLU A 76 9.95 -3.29 -23.40
C GLU A 76 8.69 -4.00 -22.84
N GLU A 77 8.57 -4.11 -21.52
CA GLU A 77 7.35 -4.52 -20.81
C GLU A 77 6.61 -3.26 -20.34
N GLY A 78 5.70 -2.74 -21.17
CA GLY A 78 5.20 -1.37 -21.06
C GLY A 78 4.79 -0.89 -19.66
N VAL A 79 5.30 0.29 -19.28
CA VAL A 79 4.89 1.09 -18.12
C VAL A 79 3.36 1.21 -18.10
N ASP A 80 2.72 0.86 -16.98
CA ASP A 80 1.30 1.16 -16.78
C ASP A 80 1.10 2.69 -16.65
N PRO A 81 0.50 3.34 -17.66
CA PRO A 81 0.34 4.80 -17.66
C PRO A 81 -0.52 5.28 -16.50
N LEU A 82 -1.43 4.43 -16.00
CA LEU A 82 -2.35 4.80 -14.94
C LEU A 82 -1.60 4.98 -13.62
N SER A 83 -0.68 4.07 -13.32
CA SER A 83 0.16 4.13 -12.11
C SER A 83 1.06 5.38 -12.08
N THR A 84 1.63 5.79 -13.22
CA THR A 84 2.51 6.97 -13.30
C THR A 84 1.73 8.29 -13.29
N LEU A 85 0.60 8.36 -14.00
CA LEU A 85 -0.18 9.60 -14.13
C LEU A 85 -1.00 9.91 -12.86
N PHE A 86 -1.54 8.89 -12.20
CA PHE A 86 -2.34 9.01 -10.96
C PHE A 86 -1.51 8.77 -9.70
N PHE A 87 -0.18 8.90 -9.80
CA PHE A 87 0.72 8.68 -8.67
C PHE A 87 0.33 9.48 -7.41
N PRO A 88 0.01 10.79 -7.49
CA PRO A 88 -0.43 11.53 -6.32
C PRO A 88 -1.71 10.95 -5.68
N SER A 89 -2.72 10.57 -6.47
CA SER A 89 -3.91 9.88 -5.94
C SER A 89 -3.60 8.55 -5.25
N PHE A 90 -2.71 7.73 -5.79
CA PHE A 90 -2.29 6.49 -5.13
C PHE A 90 -1.56 6.76 -3.80
N VAL A 91 -0.73 7.79 -3.75
CA VAL A 91 -0.05 8.20 -2.52
C VAL A 91 -1.07 8.68 -1.48
N LEU A 92 -2.03 9.50 -1.89
CA LEU A 92 -3.07 10.01 -0.98
C LEU A 92 -4.04 8.91 -0.53
N TRP A 93 -4.37 7.94 -1.38
CA TRP A 93 -5.10 6.74 -0.99
C TRP A 93 -4.38 6.04 0.17
N ARG A 94 -3.09 5.73 -0.02
CA ARG A 94 -2.27 5.04 0.99
C ARG A 94 -2.18 5.86 2.28
N ALA A 95 -1.99 7.17 2.17
CA ALA A 95 -1.98 8.08 3.32
C ALA A 95 -3.32 8.06 4.08
N GLY A 96 -4.45 8.08 3.37
CA GLY A 96 -5.78 8.00 3.96
C GLY A 96 -6.02 6.67 4.68
N VAL A 97 -5.62 5.56 4.06
CA VAL A 97 -5.67 4.22 4.68
C VAL A 97 -4.86 4.18 5.98
N VAL A 98 -3.60 4.66 5.98
CA VAL A 98 -2.78 4.66 7.21
C VAL A 98 -3.38 5.57 8.28
N THR A 99 -3.81 6.76 7.89
CA THR A 99 -4.24 7.80 8.85
C THR A 99 -5.48 7.36 9.64
N ILE A 100 -6.39 6.63 9.02
CA ILE A 100 -7.60 6.12 9.69
C ILE A 100 -7.39 4.69 10.20
N GLY A 101 -6.79 3.82 9.39
CA GLY A 101 -6.63 2.40 9.70
C GLY A 101 -5.61 2.13 10.80
N ALA A 102 -4.46 2.81 10.82
CA ALA A 102 -3.38 2.50 11.76
C ALA A 102 -3.76 2.79 13.23
N PRO A 103 -4.42 3.92 13.59
CA PRO A 103 -4.90 4.13 14.95
C PRO A 103 -5.92 3.08 15.40
N LEU A 104 -6.82 2.65 14.50
CA LEU A 104 -7.83 1.64 14.80
C LEU A 104 -7.21 0.25 14.93
N ASP A 105 -6.24 -0.11 14.10
CA ASP A 105 -5.44 -1.34 14.21
C ASP A 105 -4.66 -1.37 15.54
N LEU A 106 -4.13 -0.24 15.97
CA LEU A 106 -3.47 -0.11 17.28
C LEU A 106 -4.46 -0.30 18.44
N LEU A 107 -5.66 0.29 18.37
CA LEU A 107 -6.71 0.08 19.37
C LEU A 107 -7.14 -1.39 19.40
N GLU A 108 -7.37 -2.01 18.25
CA GLU A 108 -7.68 -3.44 18.16
C GLU A 108 -6.54 -4.28 18.76
N PHE A 109 -5.30 -3.91 18.48
CA PHE A 109 -4.14 -4.61 19.03
C PHE A 109 -4.14 -4.56 20.57
N ILE A 110 -4.30 -3.36 21.15
CA ILE A 110 -4.23 -3.13 22.59
C ILE A 110 -5.40 -3.78 23.34
N PHE A 111 -6.62 -3.69 22.81
CA PHE A 111 -7.83 -4.11 23.53
C PHE A 111 -8.26 -5.53 23.21
N TYR A 112 -7.88 -6.06 22.06
CA TYR A 112 -8.39 -7.35 21.58
C TYR A 112 -7.29 -8.37 21.32
N ARG A 113 -6.28 -8.05 20.50
CA ARG A 113 -5.26 -9.06 20.12
C ARG A 113 -4.34 -9.47 21.26
N THR A 114 -4.04 -8.57 22.19
CA THR A 114 -3.24 -8.87 23.38
C THR A 114 -3.87 -9.93 24.29
N TRP A 115 -5.18 -10.14 24.20
CA TRP A 115 -5.96 -11.07 25.04
C TRP A 115 -6.56 -12.25 24.27
N ARG A 116 -6.36 -12.32 22.95
CA ARG A 116 -6.96 -13.35 22.10
C ARG A 116 -6.00 -14.50 21.87
N ASP A 117 -6.42 -15.70 22.24
CA ASP A 117 -5.76 -16.96 21.91
C ASP A 117 -6.69 -17.81 21.03
N PRO A 118 -6.27 -18.26 19.83
CA PRO A 118 -4.96 -18.07 19.21
C PRO A 118 -4.76 -16.65 18.61
N PRO A 119 -3.49 -16.23 18.42
CA PRO A 119 -3.17 -14.95 17.79
C PRO A 119 -3.74 -14.86 16.36
N ALA A 120 -3.99 -13.63 15.91
CA ALA A 120 -4.49 -13.39 14.56
C ALA A 120 -3.51 -13.97 13.52
N ARG A 121 -4.03 -14.79 12.59
CA ARG A 121 -3.23 -15.43 11.55
C ARG A 121 -2.57 -14.40 10.65
N THR A 122 -1.36 -14.72 10.22
CA THR A 122 -0.62 -13.90 9.26
C THR A 122 -1.05 -14.25 7.82
N ARG A 123 -0.99 -13.28 6.90
CA ARG A 123 -1.33 -13.49 5.47
C ARG A 123 -0.63 -14.73 4.85
N PRO A 124 0.67 -15.00 5.12
CA PRO A 124 1.34 -16.20 4.60
C PRO A 124 0.82 -17.53 5.15
N GLU A 125 0.11 -17.52 6.29
CA GLU A 125 -0.54 -18.72 6.82
C GLU A 125 -1.86 -18.98 6.09
N TYR A 126 -2.60 -17.93 5.76
CA TYR A 126 -3.85 -18.03 5.02
C TYR A 126 -3.63 -18.55 3.59
N ASP A 127 -2.67 -17.98 2.88
CA ASP A 127 -2.34 -18.40 1.51
C ASP A 127 -1.87 -19.87 1.46
N ARG A 128 -1.12 -20.31 2.48
CA ARG A 128 -0.69 -21.71 2.59
C ARG A 128 -1.86 -22.67 2.83
N ASP A 129 -2.84 -22.26 3.62
CA ASP A 129 -4.05 -23.06 3.87
C ASP A 129 -4.94 -23.15 2.63
N GLU A 130 -5.08 -22.06 1.87
CA GLU A 130 -5.82 -22.06 0.60
C GLU A 130 -5.15 -22.97 -0.45
N VAL A 131 -3.83 -22.89 -0.59
CA VAL A 131 -3.07 -23.78 -1.50
C VAL A 131 -3.20 -25.23 -1.07
N ARG A 132 -3.17 -25.52 0.24
CA ARG A 132 -3.38 -26.89 0.76
C ARG A 132 -4.78 -27.40 0.45
N LYS A 133 -5.83 -26.60 0.68
CA LYS A 133 -7.21 -26.95 0.36
C LYS A 133 -7.40 -27.19 -1.14
N ALA A 134 -6.92 -26.27 -1.98
CA ALA A 134 -6.98 -26.41 -3.43
C ALA A 134 -6.24 -27.66 -3.95
N ARG A 135 -5.18 -28.10 -3.25
CA ARG A 135 -4.45 -29.33 -3.57
C ARG A 135 -5.21 -30.58 -3.12
N GLN A 136 -5.95 -30.49 -2.03
CA GLN A 136 -6.77 -31.57 -1.48
C GLN A 136 -8.07 -31.79 -2.26
N GLU A 137 -8.62 -30.75 -2.89
CA GLU A 137 -9.79 -30.84 -3.77
C GLU A 137 -9.46 -31.37 -5.18
N ARG A 138 -8.18 -31.39 -5.56
CA ARG A 138 -7.70 -31.87 -6.87
C ARG A 138 -7.13 -33.31 -6.86
N GLY A 139 -7.01 -33.94 -5.70
CA GLY A 139 -6.51 -35.32 -5.54
C GLY A 139 -7.62 -36.27 -5.18
#